data_AF-A0A5N7A9D6-F1
#
_entry.id   AF-A0A5N7A9D6-F1
#
_cell.length_a   1.000
_cell.length_b   1.000
_cell.length_c   1.000
_cell.angle_alpha   90.00
_cell.angle_beta   90.00
_cell.angle_gamma   90.00
#
_symmetry.space_group_name_H-M   'P 1'
#
loop_
_entity.id
_entity.type
_entity.pdbx_description
1 polymer ?
#
loop_
_entity_poly.entity_id
_entity_poly.type
_entity_poly.pdbx_seq_one_letter_code
_entity_poly.pdbx_strand_id
1 'polypeptide(L)'
;MKHDYEVRLLLGSTAVLSSNNKLIEIVLSTFKMPPTTTKLNVQFLDKGSLDLYATSWSAHIRKIKNKKDLELTYKKRYTIWESDNNAVFNLANNDGSNTDKKTYEAQVE
;
A
#
# COMPACT_ATOMS: atom_id res chain seq x y z
N MET A 1 12.86 5.35 -7.12
CA MET A 1 13.83 4.57 -6.31
C MET A 1 13.07 3.33 -5.85
N LYS A 2 13.56 2.13 -6.17
CA LYS A 2 12.96 0.89 -5.67
C LYS A 2 13.54 0.65 -4.28
N HIS A 3 12.69 0.55 -3.27
CA HIS A 3 13.12 0.29 -1.90
C HIS A 3 13.02 -1.22 -1.65
N ASP A 4 14.01 -1.79 -0.98
CA ASP A 4 14.03 -3.23 -0.68
C ASP A 4 13.05 -3.61 0.44
N TYR A 5 12.67 -2.62 1.27
CA TYR A 5 11.76 -2.79 2.40
C TYR A 5 10.88 -1.55 2.59
N GLU A 6 9.63 -1.76 3.00
CA GLU A 6 8.69 -0.71 3.42
C GLU A 6 8.26 -0.96 4.87
N VAL A 7 8.22 0.10 5.68
CA VAL A 7 7.75 0.03 7.07
C VAL A 7 6.53 0.93 7.22
N ARG A 8 5.43 0.38 7.77
CA ARG A 8 4.20 1.12 8.05
C ARG A 8 3.98 1.21 9.55
N LEU A 9 3.80 2.44 10.03
CA LEU A 9 3.59 2.74 11.44
C LEU A 9 2.22 3.39 11.64
N LEU A 10 1.49 2.95 12.66
CA LEU A 10 0.30 3.65 13.13
C LEU A 10 0.74 4.76 14.10
N LEU A 11 0.51 6.02 13.73
CA LEU A 11 0.96 7.19 14.49
C LEU A 11 -0.23 7.88 15.14
N GLY A 12 -0.06 8.33 16.38
CA GLY A 12 -1.05 9.15 17.07
C GLY A 12 -1.18 10.52 16.41
N SER A 13 -2.39 10.92 16.02
CA SER A 13 -2.62 12.15 15.26
C SER A 13 -2.10 13.41 15.98
N THR A 14 -2.27 13.48 17.30
CA THR A 14 -1.80 14.61 18.13
C THR A 14 -0.27 14.71 18.22
N ALA A 15 0.45 13.61 17.96
CA ALA A 15 1.91 13.59 17.97
C ALA A 15 2.51 14.03 16.64
N VAL A 16 1.75 13.98 15.54
CA VAL A 16 2.30 14.17 14.18
C VAL A 16 1.60 15.25 13.37
N LEU A 17 0.39 15.68 13.76
CA LEU A 17 -0.38 16.71 13.07
C LEU A 17 -0.52 17.99 13.90
N SER A 18 -0.47 19.13 13.23
CA SER A 18 -0.89 20.43 13.76
C SER A 18 -2.41 20.58 13.73
N SER A 19 -2.92 21.65 14.36
CA SER A 19 -4.35 21.97 14.42
C SER A 19 -5.03 22.16 13.06
N ASN A 20 -4.28 22.42 12.00
CA ASN A 20 -4.76 22.51 10.62
C ASN A 20 -4.62 21.20 9.82
N ASN A 21 -4.41 20.06 10.49
CA ASN A 21 -4.25 18.72 9.89
C ASN A 21 -3.08 18.62 8.90
N LYS A 22 -1.97 19.32 9.19
CA LYS A 22 -0.70 19.22 8.44
C LYS A 22 0.34 18.52 9.30
N LEU A 23 1.33 17.89 8.67
CA LEU A 23 2.47 17.35 9.40
C LEU A 23 3.21 18.48 10.12
N ILE A 24 3.55 18.26 11.39
CA ILE A 24 4.38 19.19 12.16
C ILE A 24 5.82 19.21 11.62
N GLU A 25 6.52 20.32 11.86
CA GLU A 25 7.85 20.57 11.29
C GLU A 25 8.87 19.47 11.63
N ILE A 26 8.86 18.97 12.87
CA ILE A 26 9.78 17.90 13.29
C ILE A 26 9.56 16.59 12.51
N VAL A 27 8.32 16.27 12.13
CA VAL A 27 8.03 15.07 11.32
C VAL A 27 8.47 15.31 9.88
N LEU A 28 8.21 16.50 9.33
CA LEU A 28 8.65 16.86 7.98
C LEU A 28 10.17 16.77 7.86
N SER A 29 10.93 17.33 8.80
CA SER A 29 12.39 17.34 8.77
C SER A 29 12.99 15.95 9.00
N THR A 30 12.49 15.21 10.00
CA THR A 30 13.00 13.86 10.34
C THR A 30 12.85 12.89 9.18
N PHE A 31 11.68 12.86 8.52
CA PHE A 31 11.40 11.94 7.42
C PHE A 31 11.64 12.57 6.03
N LYS A 32 12.20 13.79 5.97
CA LYS A 32 12.45 14.54 4.73
C LYS A 32 11.20 14.60 3.82
N MET A 33 10.03 14.79 4.43
CA MET A 33 8.76 14.82 3.73
C MET A 33 8.54 16.17 3.04
N PRO A 34 7.90 16.20 1.86
CA PRO A 34 7.54 17.47 1.22
C PRO A 34 6.49 18.22 2.08
N PRO A 35 6.52 19.56 2.10
CA PRO A 35 5.54 20.36 2.86
C PRO A 35 4.14 20.35 2.22
N THR A 36 4.02 19.84 0.99
CA THR A 36 2.78 19.79 0.24
C THR A 36 1.99 18.53 0.56
N THR A 37 0.68 18.70 0.73
CA THR A 37 -0.24 17.58 0.96
C THR A 37 -0.67 16.97 -0.37
N THR A 38 -0.45 15.67 -0.52
CA THR A 38 -1.04 14.90 -1.62
C THR A 38 -2.47 14.53 -1.26
N LYS A 39 -3.44 14.96 -2.08
CA LYS A 39 -4.84 14.52 -1.95
C LYS A 39 -5.08 13.35 -2.89
N LEU A 40 -5.71 12.29 -2.38
CA LEU A 40 -6.02 11.09 -3.15
C LEU A 40 -7.41 10.57 -2.77
N ASN A 41 -8.10 9.99 -3.74
CA ASN A 41 -9.32 9.20 -3.55
C ASN A 41 -9.00 7.74 -3.88
N VAL A 42 -9.54 6.82 -3.09
CA VAL A 42 -9.42 5.37 -3.32
C VAL A 42 -10.82 4.78 -3.26
N GLN A 43 -11.18 4.02 -4.29
CA GLN A 43 -12.39 3.21 -4.32
C GLN A 43 -11.99 1.74 -4.27
N PHE A 44 -12.42 1.06 -3.22
CA PHE A 44 -12.28 -0.39 -3.09
C PHE A 44 -13.41 -1.07 -3.85
N LEU A 45 -13.06 -2.08 -4.63
CA LEU A 45 -13.99 -2.87 -5.44
C LEU A 45 -14.12 -4.25 -4.83
N ASP A 46 -15.35 -4.67 -4.56
CA ASP A 46 -15.71 -6.02 -4.16
C ASP A 46 -17.18 -6.28 -4.53
N LYS A 47 -17.60 -7.53 -4.45
CA LYS A 47 -19.03 -7.87 -4.49
C LYS A 47 -19.67 -7.54 -3.15
N GLY A 48 -21.01 -7.48 -3.13
CA GLY A 48 -21.76 -7.34 -1.87
C GLY A 48 -21.50 -8.47 -0.86
N SER A 49 -21.02 -9.64 -1.33
CA SER A 49 -20.61 -10.78 -0.51
C SER A 49 -19.20 -10.68 0.08
N LEU A 50 -18.41 -9.67 -0.31
CA LEU A 50 -17.02 -9.47 0.14
C LEU A 50 -16.05 -10.63 -0.19
N ASP A 51 -16.24 -11.27 -1.34
CA ASP A 51 -15.44 -12.44 -1.78
C ASP A 51 -13.94 -12.13 -1.86
N LEU A 52 -13.56 -10.93 -2.34
CA LEU A 52 -12.15 -10.55 -2.45
C LEU A 52 -11.55 -10.35 -1.06
N TYR A 53 -12.25 -9.64 -0.19
CA TYR A 53 -11.82 -9.46 1.19
C TYR A 53 -11.65 -10.79 1.93
N ALA A 54 -12.62 -11.71 1.81
CA ALA A 54 -12.57 -13.04 2.43
C ALA A 54 -11.36 -13.86 1.95
N THR A 55 -10.91 -13.64 0.71
CA THR A 55 -9.74 -14.29 0.13
C THR A 55 -8.47 -13.45 0.25
N SER A 56 -8.42 -12.44 1.12
CA SER A 56 -7.27 -11.55 1.35
C SER A 56 -6.78 -10.79 0.09
N TRP A 57 -7.66 -10.66 -0.90
CA TRP A 57 -7.47 -9.82 -2.06
C TRP A 57 -8.09 -8.43 -1.84
N SER A 58 -7.54 -7.44 -2.52
CA SER A 58 -8.10 -6.09 -2.57
C SER A 58 -7.85 -5.50 -3.94
N ALA A 59 -8.92 -5.15 -4.66
CA ALA A 59 -8.84 -4.38 -5.89
C ALA A 59 -9.24 -2.93 -5.58
N HIS A 60 -8.46 -1.97 -6.06
CA HIS A 60 -8.77 -0.57 -5.87
C HIS A 60 -8.42 0.31 -7.06
N ILE A 61 -9.25 1.32 -7.28
CA ILE A 61 -9.01 2.42 -8.20
C ILE A 61 -8.54 3.61 -7.36
N ARG A 62 -7.38 4.17 -7.71
CA ARG A 62 -6.81 5.35 -7.05
C ARG A 62 -6.75 6.53 -8.01
N LYS A 63 -7.21 7.69 -7.51
CA LYS A 63 -7.08 8.98 -8.18
C LYS A 63 -6.27 9.93 -7.33
N ILE A 64 -5.10 10.33 -7.81
CA ILE A 64 -4.30 11.39 -7.18
C ILE A 64 -4.76 12.74 -7.75
N LYS A 65 -5.05 13.70 -6.88
CA LYS A 65 -5.43 15.05 -7.28
C LYS A 65 -4.32 15.66 -8.15
N ASN A 66 -4.69 16.30 -9.25
CA ASN A 66 -3.81 16.92 -10.25
C ASN A 66 -2.98 15.96 -11.11
N LYS A 67 -3.13 14.63 -10.99
CA LYS A 67 -2.68 13.70 -12.03
C LYS A 67 -3.79 13.48 -13.04
N LYS A 68 -3.47 13.24 -14.32
CA LYS A 68 -4.48 12.95 -15.37
C LYS A 68 -5.02 11.53 -15.24
N ASP A 69 -4.15 10.59 -14.96
CA ASP A 69 -4.47 9.16 -15.06
C ASP A 69 -5.18 8.63 -13.80
N LEU A 70 -5.75 7.44 -13.95
CA LEU A 70 -6.26 6.59 -12.88
C LEU A 70 -5.28 5.44 -12.67
N GLU A 71 -5.02 5.10 -11.42
CA GLU A 71 -4.19 3.95 -11.04
C GLU A 71 -5.14 2.79 -10.70
N LEU A 72 -5.05 1.67 -11.43
CA LEU A 72 -5.75 0.42 -11.10
C LEU A 72 -4.74 -0.54 -10.46
N THR A 73 -5.00 -0.94 -9.22
CA THR A 73 -4.10 -1.78 -8.46
C THR A 73 -4.87 -2.93 -7.82
N TYR A 74 -4.23 -4.09 -7.74
CA TYR A 74 -4.67 -5.23 -6.95
C TYR A 74 -3.58 -5.61 -5.95
N LYS A 75 -3.98 -6.01 -4.75
CA LYS A 75 -3.07 -6.46 -3.70
C LYS A 75 -3.59 -7.74 -3.07
N LYS A 76 -2.70 -8.73 -2.90
CA LYS A 76 -2.92 -9.94 -2.12
C LYS A 76 -2.10 -9.85 -0.84
N ARG A 77 -2.69 -10.21 0.30
CA ARG A 77 -1.99 -10.31 1.59
C ARG A 77 -1.80 -11.77 1.94
N TYR A 78 -0.61 -12.09 2.44
CA TYR A 78 -0.29 -13.40 3.00
C TYR A 78 0.07 -13.21 4.48
N THR A 79 -0.49 -14.05 5.33
CA THR A 79 -0.13 -14.09 6.75
C THR A 79 1.25 -14.73 6.87
N ILE A 80 2.18 -14.03 7.51
CA ILE A 80 3.50 -14.56 7.86
C ILE A 80 3.42 -15.06 9.30
N TRP A 81 3.77 -16.32 9.51
CA TRP A 81 3.92 -16.92 10.84
C TRP A 81 5.41 -16.96 11.19
N GLU A 82 5.76 -16.74 12.47
CA GLU A 82 7.12 -16.40 12.96
C GLU A 82 8.27 -17.36 12.60
N SER A 83 8.05 -18.46 11.89
CA SER A 83 9.07 -19.48 11.62
C SER A 83 9.28 -19.91 10.17
N ASP A 84 8.47 -19.48 9.18
CA ASP A 84 8.68 -19.94 7.79
C ASP A 84 8.28 -18.90 6.71
N ASN A 85 9.18 -17.95 6.47
CA ASN A 85 9.05 -16.96 5.40
C ASN A 85 9.10 -17.62 3.99
N ASN A 86 9.83 -18.73 3.83
CA ASN A 86 10.03 -19.37 2.54
C ASN A 86 8.75 -20.06 2.05
N ALA A 87 7.98 -20.68 2.95
CA ALA A 87 6.68 -21.25 2.61
C ALA A 87 5.70 -20.20 2.06
N VAL A 88 5.68 -19.00 2.66
CA VAL A 88 4.81 -17.90 2.20
C VAL A 88 5.23 -17.37 0.83
N PHE A 89 6.54 -17.21 0.58
CA PHE A 89 7.03 -16.80 -0.74
C PHE A 89 6.72 -17.85 -1.82
N ASN A 90 6.86 -19.14 -1.51
CA ASN A 90 6.50 -20.22 -2.43
C ASN A 90 5.00 -20.23 -2.74
N LEU A 91 4.15 -20.01 -1.74
CA LEU A 91 2.70 -19.87 -1.94
C LEU A 91 2.38 -18.69 -2.85
N ALA A 92 2.98 -17.53 -2.61
CA ALA A 92 2.76 -16.34 -3.43
C ALA A 92 3.18 -16.54 -4.89
N ASN A 93 4.31 -17.23 -5.12
CA ASN A 93 4.78 -17.59 -6.44
C ASN A 93 3.81 -18.54 -7.15
N ASN A 94 3.30 -19.57 -6.44
CA ASN A 94 2.31 -20.50 -6.96
C ASN A 94 0.98 -19.82 -7.32
N ASP A 95 0.57 -18.81 -6.54
CA ASP A 95 -0.61 -17.98 -6.79
C ASP A 95 -0.42 -17.01 -7.98
N GLY A 96 0.71 -17.10 -8.69
CA GLY A 96 0.98 -16.33 -9.90
C GLY A 96 1.58 -14.95 -9.63
N SER A 97 2.09 -14.70 -8.42
CA SER A 97 2.82 -13.46 -8.09
C SER A 97 4.26 -13.46 -8.63
N ASN A 98 4.59 -14.35 -9.57
CA ASN A 98 5.89 -14.36 -10.21
C ASN A 98 6.08 -13.10 -11.08
N THR A 99 7.12 -12.33 -10.75
CA THR A 99 7.50 -11.06 -11.39
C THR A 99 7.98 -11.21 -12.85
N ASP A 100 8.14 -12.42 -13.36
CA ASP A 100 8.59 -12.68 -14.74
C ASP A 100 7.56 -12.25 -15.80
N LYS A 101 6.29 -12.00 -15.41
CA LYS A 101 5.26 -11.48 -16.30
C LYS A 101 5.43 -9.98 -16.52
N LYS A 102 5.91 -9.59 -17.70
CA LYS A 102 6.19 -8.19 -18.12
C LYS A 102 4.95 -7.29 -18.29
N THR A 103 3.73 -7.77 -18.03
CA THR A 103 2.50 -7.00 -18.31
C THR A 103 2.07 -6.09 -17.17
N TYR A 104 2.68 -6.21 -15.99
CA TYR A 104 2.44 -5.34 -14.84
C TYR A 104 3.71 -5.22 -13.99
N GLU A 105 3.87 -4.08 -13.30
CA GLU A 105 4.89 -3.93 -12.28
C GLU A 105 4.38 -4.54 -10.97
N ALA A 106 5.14 -5.50 -10.42
CA ALA A 106 4.83 -6.13 -9.14
C ALA A 106 5.82 -5.68 -8.06
N GLN A 107 5.31 -5.44 -6.86
CA GLN A 107 6.07 -5.06 -5.69
C GLN A 107 5.58 -5.86 -4.47
N VAL A 108 6.53 -6.31 -3.64
CA VAL A 108 6.26 -6.89 -2.33
C VAL A 108 6.31 -5.75 -1.30
N GLU A 109 5.31 -5.70 -0.42
CA GLU A 109 5.12 -4.69 0.63
C GLU A 109 4.86 -5.34 1.98
#